data_AF-A0A929RS16-F1
#
_entry.id   AF-A0A929RS16-F1
#
_cell.length_a   1.000
_cell.length_b   1.000
_cell.length_c   1.000
_cell.angle_alpha   90.00
_cell.angle_beta   90.00
_cell.angle_gamma   90.00
#
_symmetry.space_group_name_H-M   'P 1'
#
loop_
_entity.id
_entity.type
_entity.pdbx_description
1 polymer ?
#
loop_
_entity_poly.entity_id
_entity_poly.type
_entity_poly.pdbx_seq_one_letter_code
_entity_poly.pdbx_strand_id
1 'polypeptide(L)'
;MTSTIDGLASPADSEKQRIPLISWRLVTALLALLAMVAILFWVPVPFVVSSPGPTFNVLGSSEGEPMIAIEGTDPTTGDALQLDEPQSASVTDKAKPGQGQLRMVTVSESGGPGNRLNFAQLLVAYADPHSKIVDYDSVYPQGQTETDVSDAQVAMMRNSQMTSQVAALEYLGWDVPATVTIEGAVEGSNAEGIVQQGDILRAITTPDGTRHEVEDGSIPFALMRTVPPGSPMTITVERDGSLQDLSFDSVAPSATESGSKLGIYLTVNPSLPVNISFNLEGVGGPSAGM
;
A
#
# COMPACT_ATOMS: atom_id res chain seq x y z
N MET A 1 108.52 28.17 -19.99
CA MET A 1 109.14 28.21 -18.65
C MET A 1 108.39 29.32 -17.92
N THR A 2 107.55 29.11 -16.91
CA THR A 2 107.67 28.33 -15.64
C THR A 2 106.29 28.20 -14.96
N SER A 3 106.07 27.12 -14.19
CA SER A 3 105.37 26.94 -12.88
C SER A 3 104.28 27.95 -12.43
N THR A 4 103.20 27.66 -11.68
CA THR A 4 102.80 26.56 -10.77
C THR A 4 101.34 26.83 -10.30
N ILE A 5 100.66 25.75 -9.92
CA ILE A 5 99.42 25.51 -9.13
C ILE A 5 99.04 26.50 -8.00
N ASP A 6 97.74 26.86 -7.93
CA ASP A 6 96.79 26.93 -6.77
C ASP A 6 95.58 27.81 -7.22
N GLY A 7 94.30 27.60 -6.96
CA GLY A 7 93.55 26.95 -5.90
C GLY A 7 92.22 27.73 -5.74
N LEU A 8 91.15 27.03 -5.32
CA LEU A 8 89.84 27.52 -4.83
C LEU A 8 88.66 27.68 -5.81
N ALA A 9 87.59 26.99 -5.42
CA ALA A 9 86.30 26.82 -6.07
C ALA A 9 85.37 28.05 -5.97
N SER A 10 84.40 28.12 -6.87
CA SER A 10 83.07 28.66 -6.56
C SER A 10 82.00 27.74 -7.20
N PRO A 11 80.93 27.40 -6.46
CA PRO A 11 80.04 26.29 -6.81
C PRO A 11 79.12 26.66 -7.97
N ALA A 12 78.79 25.65 -8.78
CA ALA A 12 77.75 25.74 -9.79
C ALA A 12 76.43 26.20 -9.16
N ASP A 13 75.86 27.27 -9.72
CA ASP A 13 74.46 27.64 -9.52
C ASP A 13 73.60 26.44 -9.91
N SER A 14 73.16 25.70 -8.90
CA SER A 14 72.14 24.68 -9.05
C SER A 14 70.81 25.41 -9.04
N GLU A 15 70.34 25.75 -10.24
CA GLU A 15 69.00 26.25 -10.50
C GLU A 15 68.00 25.21 -9.96
N LYS A 16 67.59 25.38 -8.70
CA LYS A 16 66.53 24.59 -8.08
C LYS A 16 65.29 24.78 -8.94
N GLN A 17 64.97 23.80 -9.78
CA GLN A 17 63.66 23.67 -10.42
C GLN A 17 62.61 23.76 -9.32
N ARG A 18 62.06 24.96 -9.14
CA ARG A 18 60.95 25.21 -8.24
C ARG A 18 59.77 24.53 -8.91
N ILE A 19 59.42 23.34 -8.44
CA ILE A 19 58.14 22.70 -8.77
C ILE A 19 57.08 23.77 -8.48
N PRO A 20 56.33 24.26 -9.48
CA PRO A 20 55.46 25.39 -9.28
C PRO A 20 54.40 24.98 -8.25
N LEU A 21 54.41 25.60 -7.07
CA LEU A 21 53.44 25.35 -5.99
C LEU A 21 51.97 25.42 -6.44
N ILE A 22 51.72 26.02 -7.60
CA ILE A 22 50.44 26.11 -8.29
C ILE A 22 49.96 24.74 -8.81
N SER A 23 50.85 23.85 -9.28
CA SER A 23 50.45 22.54 -9.81
C SER A 23 49.97 21.59 -8.71
N TRP A 24 50.64 21.57 -7.56
CA TRP A 24 50.22 20.73 -6.43
C TRP A 24 48.87 21.17 -5.86
N ARG A 25 48.63 22.49 -5.77
CA ARG A 25 47.35 23.04 -5.31
C ARG A 25 46.18 22.67 -6.23
N LEU A 26 46.42 22.68 -7.54
CA LEU A 26 45.43 22.25 -8.54
C LEU A 26 45.16 20.74 -8.45
N VAL A 27 46.20 19.92 -8.29
CA VAL A 27 46.05 18.47 -8.13
C VAL A 27 45.31 18.13 -6.82
N THR A 28 45.66 18.78 -5.70
CA THR A 28 44.94 18.58 -4.43
C THR A 28 43.50 19.07 -4.49
N ALA A 29 43.23 20.19 -5.17
CA ALA A 29 41.87 20.70 -5.34
C ALA A 29 41.03 19.77 -6.23
N LEU A 30 41.61 19.21 -7.29
CA LEU A 30 40.94 18.23 -8.16
C LEU A 30 40.68 16.93 -7.40
N LEU A 31 41.65 16.43 -6.63
CA LEU A 31 41.46 15.24 -5.78
C LEU A 31 40.39 15.47 -4.70
N ALA A 32 40.38 16.64 -4.06
CA ALA A 32 39.35 16.99 -3.09
C ALA A 32 37.96 17.11 -3.74
N LEU A 33 37.87 17.69 -4.94
CA LEU A 33 36.63 17.77 -5.72
C LEU A 33 36.12 16.37 -6.08
N LEU A 34 36.99 15.49 -6.58
CA LEU A 34 36.64 14.11 -6.92
C LEU A 34 36.21 13.32 -5.68
N ALA A 35 36.88 13.51 -4.53
CA ALA A 35 36.49 12.90 -3.28
C ALA A 35 35.11 13.40 -2.81
N MET A 36 34.84 14.71 -2.92
CA MET A 36 33.53 15.29 -2.57
C MET A 36 32.42 14.75 -3.47
N VAL A 37 32.67 14.65 -4.78
CA VAL A 37 31.73 14.06 -5.74
C VAL A 37 31.49 12.59 -5.40
N ALA A 38 32.53 11.81 -5.12
CA ALA A 38 32.40 10.41 -4.73
C ALA A 38 31.60 10.22 -3.43
N ILE A 39 31.79 11.09 -2.43
CA ILE A 39 30.98 11.08 -1.20
C ILE A 39 29.52 11.39 -1.50
N LEU A 40 29.24 12.35 -2.38
CA LEU A 40 27.87 12.70 -2.80
C LEU A 40 27.12 11.51 -3.39
N PHE A 41 27.83 10.64 -4.13
CA PHE A 41 27.26 9.40 -4.68
C PHE A 41 27.06 8.29 -3.65
N TRP A 42 27.70 8.35 -2.47
CA TRP A 42 27.53 7.38 -1.39
C TRP A 42 26.47 7.83 -0.37
N VAL A 43 26.38 9.13 -0.08
CA VAL A 43 25.42 9.65 0.90
C VAL A 43 23.99 9.46 0.38
N PRO A 44 23.10 8.79 1.13
CA PRO A 44 21.71 8.64 0.74
C PRO A 44 21.00 10.00 0.73
N VAL A 45 20.16 10.22 -0.27
CA VAL A 45 19.38 11.45 -0.42
C VAL A 45 17.98 11.30 0.21
N PRO A 46 17.40 12.37 0.79
CA PRO A 46 16.12 12.30 1.49
C PRO A 46 14.92 12.42 0.52
N PHE A 47 14.96 11.72 -0.61
CA PHE A 47 13.91 11.74 -1.62
C PHE A 47 13.39 10.34 -1.92
N VAL A 48 12.16 10.29 -2.41
CA VAL A 48 11.51 9.10 -2.96
C VAL A 48 11.14 9.42 -4.40
N VAL A 49 11.32 8.44 -5.27
CA VAL A 49 10.97 8.53 -6.69
C VAL A 49 9.85 7.54 -6.95
N SER A 50 8.75 8.02 -7.52
CA SER A 50 7.68 7.20 -8.07
C SER A 50 7.75 7.24 -9.60
N SER A 51 7.72 6.09 -10.26
CA SER A 51 7.72 5.97 -11.73
C SER A 51 6.68 4.95 -12.20
N PRO A 52 6.31 4.94 -13.50
CA PRO A 52 5.39 3.94 -14.02
C PRO A 52 5.97 2.53 -13.87
N GLY A 53 5.21 1.66 -13.21
CA GLY A 53 5.52 0.24 -13.11
C GLY A 53 5.02 -0.57 -14.31
N PRO A 54 5.25 -1.89 -14.32
CA PRO A 54 4.69 -2.76 -15.35
C PRO A 54 3.16 -2.78 -15.30
N THR A 55 2.54 -3.17 -16.43
CA THR A 55 1.09 -3.40 -16.50
C THR A 55 0.80 -4.89 -16.58
N PHE A 56 -0.24 -5.34 -15.88
CA PHE A 56 -0.66 -6.74 -15.86
C PHE A 56 -2.03 -6.88 -16.54
N ASN A 57 -2.19 -7.87 -17.43
CA ASN A 57 -3.51 -8.19 -17.96
C ASN A 57 -4.23 -9.10 -16.96
N VAL A 58 -5.24 -8.57 -16.27
CA VAL A 58 -6.02 -9.26 -15.24
C VAL A 58 -6.84 -10.42 -15.80
N LEU A 59 -7.15 -10.39 -17.10
CA LEU A 59 -7.82 -11.49 -17.80
C LEU A 59 -6.83 -12.52 -18.36
N GLY A 60 -5.53 -12.36 -18.12
CA GLY A 60 -4.47 -13.17 -18.69
C GLY A 60 -3.88 -14.19 -17.72
N SER A 61 -2.73 -14.73 -18.09
CA SER A 61 -1.89 -15.55 -17.21
C SER A 61 -0.50 -14.94 -17.06
N SER A 62 0.14 -15.22 -15.92
CA SER A 62 1.55 -14.93 -15.64
C SER A 62 2.24 -16.25 -15.31
N GLU A 63 3.40 -16.51 -15.92
CA GLU A 63 4.18 -17.74 -15.72
C GLU A 63 3.40 -19.06 -15.91
N GLY A 64 2.32 -19.03 -16.70
CA GLY A 64 1.46 -20.20 -16.95
C GLY A 64 0.28 -20.34 -16.01
N GLU A 65 0.16 -19.49 -14.98
CA GLU A 65 -0.96 -19.47 -14.04
C GLU A 65 -1.92 -18.30 -14.32
N PRO A 66 -3.24 -18.50 -14.25
CA PRO A 66 -4.22 -17.41 -14.39
C PRO A 66 -3.96 -16.27 -13.41
N MET A 67 -4.13 -15.03 -13.86
CA MET A 67 -3.98 -13.84 -13.00
C MET A 67 -5.08 -13.77 -11.92
N ILE A 68 -6.28 -14.24 -12.25
CA ILE A 68 -7.36 -14.51 -11.31
C ILE A 68 -7.77 -15.96 -11.51
N ALA A 69 -7.75 -16.75 -10.44
CA ALA A 69 -8.31 -18.09 -10.43
C ALA A 69 -9.55 -18.11 -9.52
N ILE A 70 -10.60 -18.78 -9.98
CA ILE A 70 -11.85 -18.91 -9.24
C ILE A 70 -12.23 -20.40 -9.21
N GLU A 71 -12.41 -20.94 -8.02
CA GLU A 71 -12.76 -22.35 -7.83
C GLU A 71 -14.01 -22.45 -6.95
N GLY A 72 -14.91 -23.35 -7.33
CA GLY A 72 -16.12 -23.62 -6.56
C GLY A 72 -17.32 -23.91 -7.45
N THR A 73 -18.50 -23.77 -6.86
CA THR A 73 -19.78 -23.95 -7.53
C THR A 73 -20.59 -22.66 -7.43
N ASP A 74 -21.42 -22.41 -8.44
CA ASP A 74 -22.41 -21.34 -8.37
C ASP A 74 -23.36 -21.62 -7.18
N PRO A 75 -23.47 -20.72 -6.19
CA PRO A 75 -24.32 -20.96 -5.01
C PRO A 75 -25.82 -20.96 -5.36
N THR A 76 -26.22 -20.42 -6.52
CA THR A 76 -27.61 -20.35 -6.98
C THR A 76 -28.03 -21.57 -7.78
N THR A 77 -27.15 -22.11 -8.64
CA THR A 77 -27.47 -23.28 -9.48
C THR A 77 -26.89 -24.59 -8.94
N GLY A 78 -25.81 -24.53 -8.16
CA GLY A 78 -25.04 -25.67 -7.69
C GLY A 78 -24.08 -26.26 -8.74
N ASP A 79 -24.00 -25.67 -9.94
CA ASP A 79 -23.12 -26.14 -11.00
C ASP A 79 -21.67 -25.71 -10.76
N ALA A 80 -20.71 -26.47 -11.27
CA ALA A 80 -19.31 -26.07 -11.25
C ALA A 80 -19.11 -24.80 -12.09
N LEU A 81 -18.31 -23.86 -11.57
CA LEU A 81 -18.04 -22.63 -12.29
C LEU A 81 -17.26 -22.92 -13.59
N GLN A 82 -17.76 -22.35 -14.68
CA GLN A 82 -17.09 -22.38 -15.97
C GLN A 82 -16.37 -21.05 -16.17
N LEU A 83 -15.04 -21.11 -16.22
CA LEU A 83 -14.20 -19.96 -16.48
C LEU A 83 -13.74 -19.96 -17.94
N ASP A 84 -13.69 -18.76 -18.51
CA ASP A 84 -13.04 -18.56 -19.80
C ASP A 84 -11.53 -18.80 -19.68
N GLU A 85 -10.93 -19.33 -20.75
CA GLU A 85 -9.48 -19.51 -20.83
C GLU A 85 -8.73 -18.17 -20.66
N PRO A 86 -7.67 -18.12 -19.82
CA PRO A 86 -6.87 -16.91 -19.64
C PRO A 86 -6.28 -16.38 -20.95
N GLN A 87 -6.35 -15.07 -21.16
CA GLN A 87 -5.84 -14.41 -22.36
C GLN A 87 -4.43 -13.86 -22.18
N SER A 88 -3.44 -14.62 -22.67
CA SER A 88 -2.02 -14.27 -22.61
C SER A 88 -1.55 -13.49 -23.85
N ALA A 89 -2.28 -12.45 -24.27
CA ALA A 89 -1.77 -11.53 -25.29
C ALA A 89 -0.77 -10.54 -24.66
N SER A 90 0.38 -10.31 -25.32
CA SER A 90 1.34 -9.29 -24.91
C SER A 90 0.70 -7.90 -24.86
N VAL A 91 1.33 -6.94 -24.15
CA VAL A 91 0.97 -5.51 -24.16
C VAL A 91 0.83 -4.96 -25.57
N THR A 92 1.68 -5.42 -26.48
CA THR A 92 1.74 -4.95 -27.87
C THR A 92 0.84 -5.73 -28.82
N ASP A 93 0.34 -6.88 -28.40
CA ASP A 93 -0.47 -7.74 -29.26
C ASP A 93 -1.94 -7.34 -29.15
N LYS A 94 -2.64 -7.35 -30.29
CA LYS A 94 -4.09 -7.15 -30.28
C LYS A 94 -4.77 -8.34 -29.59
N ALA A 95 -5.78 -8.03 -28.78
CA ALA A 95 -6.68 -9.07 -28.27
C ALA A 95 -7.29 -9.85 -29.45
N LYS A 96 -7.57 -11.14 -29.24
CA LYS A 96 -8.24 -11.95 -30.26
C LYS A 96 -9.65 -11.37 -30.52
N PRO A 97 -10.20 -11.54 -31.73
CA PRO A 97 -11.57 -11.08 -32.03
C PRO A 97 -12.58 -11.60 -31.02
N GLY A 98 -13.42 -10.71 -30.47
CA GLY A 98 -14.40 -11.04 -29.42
C GLY A 98 -13.85 -11.02 -27.99
N GLN A 99 -12.58 -10.66 -27.80
CA GLN A 99 -11.93 -10.60 -26.49
C GLN A 99 -11.30 -9.22 -26.24
N GLY A 100 -11.10 -8.89 -24.96
CA GLY A 100 -10.48 -7.65 -24.51
C GLY A 100 -9.25 -7.89 -23.63
N GLN A 101 -8.59 -6.80 -23.24
CA GLN A 101 -7.56 -6.79 -22.20
C GLN A 101 -8.05 -5.89 -21.08
N LEU A 102 -7.97 -6.36 -19.83
CA LEU A 102 -8.19 -5.54 -18.65
C LEU A 102 -6.85 -5.31 -17.99
N ARG A 103 -6.23 -4.16 -18.25
CA ARG A 103 -4.88 -3.87 -17.77
C ARG A 103 -4.90 -3.16 -16.43
N MET A 104 -4.33 -3.81 -15.43
CA MET A 104 -3.93 -3.21 -14.18
C MET A 104 -2.62 -2.44 -14.40
N VAL A 105 -2.57 -1.20 -13.93
CA VAL A 105 -1.36 -0.38 -13.94
C VAL A 105 -0.73 -0.39 -12.55
N THR A 106 0.58 -0.24 -12.48
CA THR A 106 1.29 -0.16 -11.20
C THR A 106 2.20 1.05 -11.17
N VAL A 107 2.56 1.47 -9.96
CA VAL A 107 3.56 2.50 -9.71
C VAL A 107 4.72 1.82 -8.99
N SER A 108 5.93 2.06 -9.46
CA SER A 108 7.14 1.61 -8.79
C SER A 108 7.69 2.73 -7.94
N GLU A 109 7.99 2.44 -6.68
CA GLU A 109 8.62 3.39 -5.76
C GLU A 109 10.08 3.00 -5.51
N SER A 110 10.95 4.00 -5.42
CA SER A 110 12.37 3.84 -5.12
C SER A 110 12.79 4.88 -4.07
N GLY A 111 13.69 4.50 -3.16
CA GLY A 111 14.16 5.37 -2.08
C GLY A 111 13.44 5.22 -0.73
N GLY A 112 12.70 4.12 -0.56
CA GLY A 112 12.00 3.79 0.69
C GLY A 112 12.93 3.39 1.85
N PRO A 113 12.35 3.03 3.01
CA PRO A 113 13.11 2.48 4.13
C PRO A 113 13.92 1.25 3.68
N GLY A 114 15.13 1.07 4.21
CA GLY A 114 16.03 -0.04 3.84
C GLY A 114 16.84 0.18 2.56
N ASN A 115 16.25 0.80 1.53
CA ASN A 115 16.90 1.05 0.23
C ASN A 115 16.77 2.53 -0.20
N ARG A 116 17.57 3.40 0.41
CA ARG A 116 17.60 4.83 0.11
C ARG A 116 18.21 5.11 -1.27
N LEU A 117 17.68 6.14 -1.93
CA LEU A 117 18.23 6.63 -3.18
C LEU A 117 19.61 7.23 -2.96
N ASN A 118 20.51 7.02 -3.92
CA ASN A 118 21.75 7.78 -4.03
C ASN A 118 21.62 8.92 -5.05
N PHE A 119 22.62 9.80 -5.08
CA PHE A 119 22.59 10.97 -5.96
C PHE A 119 22.59 10.63 -7.46
N ALA A 120 23.21 9.52 -7.87
CA ALA A 120 23.18 9.08 -9.28
C ALA A 120 21.75 8.72 -9.71
N GLN A 121 21.06 7.94 -8.90
CA GLN A 121 19.68 7.53 -9.17
C GLN A 121 18.74 8.75 -9.19
N LEU A 122 18.98 9.73 -8.31
CA LEU A 122 18.22 10.99 -8.30
C LEU A 122 18.39 11.79 -9.60
N LEU A 123 19.62 11.91 -10.12
CA LEU A 123 19.87 12.60 -11.39
C LEU A 123 19.20 11.89 -12.58
N VAL A 124 19.22 10.55 -12.59
CA VAL A 124 18.53 9.75 -13.61
C VAL A 124 17.02 10.00 -13.54
N ALA A 125 16.44 9.94 -12.34
CA ALA A 125 15.01 10.22 -12.12
C ALA A 125 14.63 11.65 -12.50
N TYR A 126 15.50 12.63 -12.23
CA TYR A 126 15.26 14.03 -12.59
C TYR A 126 15.21 14.26 -14.12
N ALA A 127 15.95 13.48 -14.89
CA ALA A 127 15.96 13.57 -16.35
C ALA A 127 14.80 12.81 -17.01
N ASP A 128 14.11 11.93 -16.27
CA ASP A 128 12.97 11.15 -16.76
C ASP A 128 11.65 11.94 -16.58
N PRO A 129 10.97 12.35 -17.66
CA PRO A 129 9.71 13.11 -17.57
C PRO A 129 8.54 12.33 -16.96
N HIS A 130 8.67 11.01 -16.84
CA HIS A 130 7.64 10.14 -16.24
C HIS A 130 7.86 9.86 -14.76
N SER A 131 8.98 10.33 -14.19
CA SER A 131 9.30 10.16 -12.77
C SER A 131 8.80 11.33 -11.93
N LYS A 132 8.27 11.04 -10.75
CA LYS A 132 7.88 12.04 -9.74
C LYS A 132 8.81 11.93 -8.55
N ILE A 133 9.43 13.05 -8.19
CA ILE A 133 10.34 13.15 -7.04
C ILE A 133 9.61 13.86 -5.91
N VAL A 134 9.62 13.26 -4.71
CA VAL A 134 9.01 13.83 -3.50
C VAL A 134 9.94 13.68 -2.31
N ASP A 135 9.75 14.52 -1.29
CA ASP A 135 10.51 14.46 -0.05
C ASP A 135 10.17 13.17 0.71
N TYR A 136 11.19 12.49 1.24
CA TYR A 136 11.00 11.22 1.93
C TYR A 136 10.02 11.30 3.09
N ASP A 137 10.15 12.34 3.92
CA ASP A 137 9.31 12.53 5.12
C ASP A 137 7.83 12.80 4.78
N SER A 138 7.52 13.13 3.53
CA SER A 138 6.13 13.27 3.06
C SER A 138 5.46 11.94 2.72
N VAL A 139 6.25 10.89 2.48
CA VAL A 139 5.77 9.56 2.08
C VAL A 139 5.88 8.58 3.25
N TYR A 140 7.03 8.59 3.94
CA TYR A 140 7.33 7.65 5.03
C TYR A 140 7.51 8.42 6.34
N PRO A 141 6.57 8.29 7.29
CA PRO A 141 6.72 8.84 8.63
C PRO A 141 8.00 8.39 9.32
N GLN A 142 8.53 9.25 10.18
CA GLN A 142 9.73 8.99 10.97
C GLN A 142 9.57 7.72 11.82
N GLY A 143 10.59 6.84 11.79
CA GLY A 143 10.63 5.63 12.62
C GLY A 143 10.06 4.36 12.00
N GLN A 144 9.48 4.41 10.80
CA GLN A 144 9.02 3.20 10.10
C GLN A 144 10.18 2.41 9.48
N THR A 145 10.14 1.09 9.63
CA THR A 145 11.08 0.16 8.99
C THR A 145 10.56 -0.30 7.62
N GLU A 146 11.42 -0.93 6.83
CA GLU A 146 11.04 -1.54 5.54
C GLU A 146 9.96 -2.60 5.73
N THR A 147 10.09 -3.40 6.80
CA THR A 147 9.12 -4.43 7.16
C THR A 147 7.76 -3.84 7.53
N ASP A 148 7.73 -2.77 8.35
CA ASP A 148 6.45 -2.13 8.73
C ASP A 148 5.69 -1.63 7.50
N VAL A 149 6.41 -1.00 6.56
CA VAL A 149 5.84 -0.48 5.30
C VAL A 149 5.37 -1.62 4.40
N SER A 150 6.15 -2.69 4.27
CA SER A 150 5.79 -3.86 3.47
C SER A 150 4.55 -4.57 4.01
N ASP A 151 4.50 -4.82 5.33
CA ASP A 151 3.37 -5.48 5.99
C ASP A 151 2.09 -4.66 5.86
N ALA A 152 2.18 -3.34 6.04
CA ALA A 152 1.06 -2.44 5.82
C ALA A 152 0.56 -2.48 4.36
N GLN A 153 1.46 -2.48 3.36
CA GLN A 153 1.09 -2.56 1.95
C GLN A 153 0.42 -3.89 1.58
N VAL A 154 0.92 -5.01 2.11
CA VAL A 154 0.31 -6.34 1.92
C VAL A 154 -1.07 -6.39 2.56
N ALA A 155 -1.23 -5.85 3.78
CA ALA A 155 -2.53 -5.78 4.44
C ALA A 155 -3.54 -4.93 3.65
N MET A 156 -3.12 -3.75 3.18
CA MET A 156 -3.93 -2.88 2.34
C MET A 156 -4.36 -3.58 1.04
N MET A 157 -3.44 -4.30 0.39
CA MET A 157 -3.77 -5.04 -0.83
C MET A 157 -4.76 -6.17 -0.57
N ARG A 158 -4.56 -6.95 0.49
CA ARG A 158 -5.51 -8.01 0.88
C ARG A 158 -6.91 -7.45 1.13
N ASN A 159 -7.01 -6.31 1.80
CA ASN A 159 -8.29 -5.65 2.04
C ASN A 159 -8.95 -5.17 0.73
N SER A 160 -8.18 -4.61 -0.19
CA SER A 160 -8.66 -4.17 -1.51
C SER A 160 -9.12 -5.36 -2.37
N GLN A 161 -8.36 -6.46 -2.38
CA GLN A 161 -8.78 -7.73 -3.03
C GLN A 161 -10.08 -8.26 -2.42
N MET A 162 -10.19 -8.32 -1.09
CA MET A 162 -11.41 -8.78 -0.41
C MET A 162 -12.61 -7.91 -0.79
N THR A 163 -12.45 -6.59 -0.74
CA THR A 163 -13.51 -5.63 -1.11
C THR A 163 -13.96 -5.83 -2.56
N SER A 164 -13.01 -6.04 -3.48
CA SER A 164 -13.32 -6.29 -4.90
C SER A 164 -14.03 -7.63 -5.13
N GLN A 165 -13.67 -8.67 -4.37
CA GLN A 165 -14.33 -9.98 -4.43
C GLN A 165 -15.78 -9.88 -3.98
N VAL A 166 -16.02 -9.26 -2.81
CA VAL A 166 -17.37 -9.04 -2.29
C VAL A 166 -18.21 -8.25 -3.29
N ALA A 167 -17.70 -7.11 -3.77
CA ALA A 167 -18.42 -6.27 -4.73
C ALA A 167 -18.74 -7.00 -6.05
N ALA A 168 -17.83 -7.84 -6.55
CA ALA A 168 -18.05 -8.62 -7.76
C ALA A 168 -19.13 -9.70 -7.55
N LEU A 169 -19.10 -10.41 -6.43
CA LEU A 169 -20.07 -11.46 -6.11
C LEU A 169 -21.46 -10.88 -5.85
N GLU A 170 -21.55 -9.77 -5.12
CA GLU A 170 -22.80 -9.02 -4.93
C GLU A 170 -23.34 -8.47 -6.26
N TYR A 171 -22.47 -8.02 -7.17
CA TYR A 171 -22.88 -7.60 -8.52
C TYR A 171 -23.49 -8.76 -9.33
N LEU A 172 -23.01 -9.99 -9.12
CA LEU A 172 -23.60 -11.20 -9.69
C LEU A 172 -24.92 -11.61 -9.01
N GLY A 173 -25.33 -10.90 -7.95
CA GLY A 173 -26.52 -11.19 -7.16
C GLY A 173 -26.34 -12.36 -6.20
N TRP A 174 -25.10 -12.73 -5.89
CA TRP A 174 -24.82 -13.77 -4.90
C TRP A 174 -24.78 -13.17 -3.50
N ASP A 175 -25.32 -13.91 -2.53
CA ASP A 175 -25.23 -13.56 -1.12
C ASP A 175 -23.80 -13.81 -0.62
N VAL A 176 -23.19 -12.78 -0.03
CA VAL A 176 -21.86 -12.87 0.58
C VAL A 176 -22.02 -12.65 2.09
N PRO A 177 -22.36 -13.70 2.85
CA PRO A 177 -22.59 -13.56 4.27
C PRO A 177 -21.31 -13.09 4.96
N ALA A 178 -21.44 -12.24 5.97
CA ALA A 178 -20.30 -11.73 6.72
C ALA A 178 -20.53 -11.90 8.23
N THR A 179 -19.49 -12.33 8.93
CA THR A 179 -19.46 -12.26 10.39
C THR A 179 -19.02 -10.86 10.80
N VAL A 180 -19.91 -10.13 11.46
CA VAL A 180 -19.62 -8.79 12.00
C VAL A 180 -19.25 -8.95 13.47
N THR A 181 -18.01 -8.64 13.81
CA THR A 181 -17.46 -8.72 15.17
C THR A 181 -17.26 -7.33 15.73
N ILE A 182 -17.60 -7.13 17.00
CA ILE A 182 -17.38 -5.87 17.72
C ILE A 182 -15.97 -5.89 18.32
N GLU A 183 -15.16 -4.89 18.00
CA GLU A 183 -13.82 -4.70 18.59
C GLU A 183 -13.86 -3.91 19.89
N GLY A 184 -14.95 -3.16 20.11
CA GLY A 184 -15.18 -2.40 21.33
C GLY A 184 -16.12 -1.22 21.09
N ALA A 185 -16.38 -0.46 22.15
CA ALA A 185 -17.10 0.80 22.07
C ALA A 185 -16.15 1.97 21.74
N VAL A 186 -16.68 3.00 21.09
CA VAL A 186 -16.02 4.30 20.99
C VAL A 186 -16.08 4.95 22.38
N GLU A 187 -14.96 5.52 22.84
CA GLU A 187 -14.88 6.23 24.12
C GLU A 187 -15.92 7.36 24.20
N GLY A 188 -16.67 7.42 25.30
CA GLY A 188 -17.74 8.38 25.54
C GLY A 188 -19.05 8.09 24.80
N SER A 189 -19.16 6.96 24.10
CA SER A 189 -20.41 6.54 23.47
C SER A 189 -21.36 5.85 24.45
N ASN A 190 -22.64 5.74 24.07
CA ASN A 190 -23.64 5.04 24.88
C ASN A 190 -23.47 3.52 24.88
N ALA A 191 -22.57 2.97 24.05
CA ALA A 191 -22.24 1.54 24.02
C ALA A 191 -21.10 1.18 24.99
N GLU A 192 -20.43 2.19 25.58
CA GLU A 192 -19.29 1.98 26.46
C GLU A 192 -19.67 1.18 27.72
N GLY A 193 -18.88 0.14 28.01
CA GLY A 193 -19.13 -0.78 29.12
C GLY A 193 -20.30 -1.75 28.91
N ILE A 194 -21.04 -1.66 27.79
CA ILE A 194 -22.15 -2.55 27.45
C ILE A 194 -21.69 -3.65 26.50
N VAL A 195 -21.04 -3.27 25.40
CA VAL A 195 -20.46 -4.21 24.43
C VAL A 195 -19.05 -4.64 24.86
N GLN A 196 -18.61 -5.80 24.40
CA GLN A 196 -17.30 -6.36 24.67
C GLN A 196 -16.59 -6.71 23.36
N GLN A 197 -15.25 -6.65 23.39
CA GLN A 197 -14.45 -7.12 22.27
C GLN A 197 -14.72 -8.61 22.03
N GLY A 198 -14.94 -8.98 20.77
CA GLY A 198 -15.23 -10.35 20.37
C GLY A 198 -16.72 -10.69 20.32
N ASP A 199 -17.62 -9.79 20.74
CA ASP A 199 -19.05 -9.96 20.53
C ASP A 199 -19.36 -10.10 19.04
N ILE A 200 -20.11 -11.12 18.65
CA ILE A 200 -20.57 -11.26 17.26
C ILE A 200 -21.93 -10.60 17.15
N LEU A 201 -22.05 -9.58 16.32
CA LEU A 201 -23.31 -8.89 16.07
C LEU A 201 -24.23 -9.77 15.22
N ARG A 202 -25.34 -10.23 15.80
CA ARG A 202 -26.32 -11.10 15.14
C ARG A 202 -27.53 -10.34 14.62
N ALA A 203 -27.99 -9.31 15.34
CA ALA A 203 -29.12 -8.50 14.89
C ALA A 203 -29.09 -7.09 15.46
N ILE A 204 -29.84 -6.20 14.81
CA ILE A 204 -30.13 -4.83 15.26
C ILE A 204 -31.66 -4.66 15.26
N THR A 205 -32.22 -4.32 16.41
CA THR A 205 -33.61 -3.89 16.54
C THR A 205 -33.66 -2.37 16.56
N THR A 206 -34.31 -1.79 15.55
CA THR A 206 -34.45 -0.34 15.37
C THR A 206 -35.55 0.22 16.29
N PRO A 207 -35.64 1.56 16.45
CA PRO A 207 -36.57 2.19 17.40
C PRO A 207 -38.05 1.95 17.11
N ASP A 208 -38.38 1.56 15.89
CA ASP A 208 -39.72 1.14 15.46
C ASP A 208 -40.09 -0.29 15.91
N GLY A 209 -39.17 -1.00 16.56
CA GLY A 209 -39.31 -2.38 17.00
C GLY A 209 -39.01 -3.43 15.92
N THR A 210 -38.60 -3.00 14.73
CA THR A 210 -38.24 -3.93 13.64
C THR A 210 -36.87 -4.54 13.93
N ARG A 211 -36.80 -5.87 13.91
CA ARG A 211 -35.55 -6.63 14.04
C ARG A 211 -34.94 -6.90 12.67
N HIS A 212 -33.67 -6.54 12.51
CA HIS A 212 -32.88 -6.79 11.32
C HIS A 212 -31.74 -7.75 11.68
N GLU A 213 -31.73 -8.94 11.08
CA GLU A 213 -30.60 -9.86 11.19
C GLU A 213 -29.39 -9.26 10.48
N VAL A 214 -28.20 -9.40 11.06
CA VAL A 214 -26.93 -8.90 10.51
C VAL A 214 -26.23 -10.09 9.86
N GLU A 215 -26.63 -10.37 8.63
CA GLU A 215 -26.07 -11.45 7.82
C GLU A 215 -24.99 -10.95 6.86
N ASP A 216 -24.94 -9.65 6.59
CA ASP A 216 -23.91 -8.99 5.79
C ASP A 216 -23.27 -7.79 6.50
N GLY A 217 -22.10 -7.38 6.02
CA GLY A 217 -21.32 -6.31 6.61
C GLY A 217 -21.90 -4.91 6.41
N SER A 218 -22.82 -4.73 5.46
CA SER A 218 -23.39 -3.44 5.08
C SER A 218 -24.61 -3.07 5.91
N ILE A 219 -25.39 -4.06 6.39
CA ILE A 219 -26.64 -3.88 7.15
C ILE A 219 -26.49 -2.88 8.30
N PRO A 220 -25.51 -3.01 9.22
CA PRO A 220 -25.38 -2.05 10.33
C PRO A 220 -25.24 -0.62 9.83
N PHE A 221 -24.43 -0.38 8.80
CA PHE A 221 -24.21 0.95 8.26
C PHE A 221 -25.42 1.48 7.49
N ALA A 222 -26.10 0.63 6.72
CA ALA A 222 -27.30 1.00 5.96
C ALA A 222 -28.45 1.40 6.90
N LEU A 223 -28.68 0.64 7.97
CA LEU A 223 -29.70 0.94 8.98
C LEU A 223 -29.40 2.25 9.69
N MET A 224 -28.18 2.44 10.17
CA MET A 224 -27.84 3.62 10.96
C MET A 224 -27.91 4.94 10.17
N ARG A 225 -27.83 4.90 8.83
CA ARG A 225 -28.06 6.09 7.98
C ARG A 225 -29.49 6.63 8.04
N THR A 226 -30.47 5.79 8.40
CA THR A 226 -31.89 6.17 8.47
C THR A 226 -32.38 6.40 9.89
N VAL A 227 -31.68 5.84 10.90
CA VAL A 227 -32.03 6.01 12.31
C VAL A 227 -31.61 7.40 12.83
N PRO A 228 -32.51 8.19 13.44
CA PRO A 228 -32.17 9.47 14.05
C PRO A 228 -31.22 9.31 15.25
N PRO A 229 -30.33 10.29 15.51
CA PRO A 229 -29.42 10.23 16.65
C PRO A 229 -30.18 10.31 17.99
N GLY A 230 -29.66 9.62 19.01
CA GLY A 230 -30.30 9.51 20.33
C GLY A 230 -31.50 8.57 20.35
N SER A 231 -31.73 7.80 19.29
CA SER A 231 -32.82 6.83 19.26
C SER A 231 -32.46 5.56 20.03
N PRO A 232 -33.39 5.00 20.83
CA PRO A 232 -33.17 3.76 21.57
C PRO A 232 -33.09 2.57 20.62
N MET A 233 -32.09 1.72 20.82
CA MET A 233 -31.85 0.55 20.00
C MET A 233 -31.46 -0.65 20.84
N THR A 234 -31.69 -1.84 20.31
CA THR A 234 -31.23 -3.09 20.91
C THR A 234 -30.42 -3.86 19.88
N ILE A 235 -29.16 -4.18 20.19
CA ILE A 235 -28.39 -5.13 19.41
C ILE A 235 -28.47 -6.51 20.05
N THR A 236 -28.60 -7.55 19.25
CA THR A 236 -28.41 -8.92 19.70
C THR A 236 -27.00 -9.34 19.33
N VAL A 237 -26.22 -9.71 20.34
CA VAL A 237 -24.86 -10.22 20.16
C VAL A 237 -24.78 -11.67 20.60
N GLU A 238 -23.87 -12.42 20.01
CA GLU A 238 -23.42 -13.70 20.55
C GLU A 238 -22.12 -13.48 21.32
N ARG A 239 -22.16 -13.80 22.62
CA ARG A 239 -21.03 -13.70 23.54
C ARG A 239 -20.86 -15.05 24.23
N ASP A 240 -19.68 -15.63 24.14
CA ASP A 240 -19.37 -16.97 24.69
C ASP A 240 -20.37 -18.06 24.26
N GLY A 241 -20.86 -17.97 23.01
CA GLY A 241 -21.83 -18.91 22.44
C GLY A 241 -23.28 -18.73 22.91
N SER A 242 -23.58 -17.67 23.66
CA SER A 242 -24.94 -17.33 24.12
C SER A 242 -25.40 -16.00 23.54
N LEU A 243 -26.66 -15.95 23.09
CA LEU A 243 -27.27 -14.70 22.61
C LEU A 243 -27.60 -13.76 23.78
N GLN A 244 -27.26 -12.49 23.64
CA GLN A 244 -27.54 -11.43 24.60
C GLN A 244 -28.09 -10.21 23.88
N ASP A 245 -29.17 -9.63 24.43
CA ASP A 245 -29.73 -8.37 23.94
C ASP A 245 -29.18 -7.21 24.77
N LEU A 246 -28.52 -6.27 24.08
CA LEU A 246 -27.87 -5.12 24.66
C LEU A 246 -28.55 -3.86 24.14
N SER A 247 -29.08 -3.04 25.05
CA SER A 247 -29.84 -1.84 24.68
C SER A 247 -29.12 -0.56 25.06
N PHE A 248 -29.06 0.39 24.13
CA PHE A 248 -28.48 1.72 24.31
C PHE A 248 -28.98 2.67 23.22
N ASP A 249 -28.81 3.97 23.46
CA ASP A 249 -29.20 4.98 22.48
C ASP A 249 -28.11 5.17 21.43
N SER A 250 -28.48 5.25 20.16
CA SER A 250 -27.57 5.62 19.08
C SER A 250 -26.94 7.01 19.31
N VAL A 251 -25.73 7.22 18.80
CA VAL A 251 -25.01 8.50 18.93
C VAL A 251 -25.08 9.32 17.66
N ALA A 252 -24.83 10.62 17.77
CA ALA A 252 -24.73 11.51 16.62
C ALA A 252 -23.58 11.07 15.68
N PRO A 253 -23.78 11.16 14.36
CA PRO A 253 -22.71 10.86 13.41
C PRO A 253 -21.72 12.04 13.35
N SER A 254 -20.69 11.95 12.52
CA SER A 254 -19.81 13.10 12.28
C SER A 254 -20.58 14.22 11.56
N ALA A 255 -20.08 15.46 11.62
CA ALA A 255 -20.80 16.64 11.10
C ALA A 255 -21.15 16.58 9.60
N THR A 256 -20.50 15.69 8.84
CA THR A 256 -20.70 15.50 7.39
C THR A 256 -21.60 14.32 7.04
N GLU A 257 -22.11 13.59 8.03
CA GLU A 257 -22.89 12.36 7.85
C GLU A 257 -24.33 12.52 8.33
N SER A 258 -25.27 11.84 7.68
CA SER A 258 -26.69 11.79 8.08
C SER A 258 -27.00 10.54 8.91
N GLY A 259 -28.09 10.59 9.69
CA GLY A 259 -28.53 9.47 10.52
C GLY A 259 -27.83 9.46 11.87
N SER A 260 -27.34 8.30 12.29
CA SER A 260 -26.70 8.07 13.58
C SER A 260 -25.59 7.01 13.49
N LYS A 261 -24.95 6.69 14.61
CA LYS A 261 -23.98 5.61 14.75
C LYS A 261 -24.28 4.76 15.98
N LEU A 262 -23.89 3.49 15.95
CA LEU A 262 -23.95 2.63 17.14
C LEU A 262 -22.92 3.02 18.21
N GLY A 263 -21.85 3.73 17.83
CA GLY A 263 -20.77 4.06 18.77
C GLY A 263 -19.86 2.87 19.09
N ILE A 264 -19.69 1.95 18.14
CA ILE A 264 -18.85 0.75 18.29
C ILE A 264 -17.89 0.61 17.11
N TYR A 265 -16.74 -0.01 17.33
CA TYR A 265 -15.81 -0.45 16.30
C TYR A 265 -16.21 -1.85 15.82
N LEU A 266 -16.25 -2.03 14.51
CA LEU A 266 -16.64 -3.29 13.88
C LEU A 266 -15.53 -3.80 12.98
N THR A 267 -15.29 -5.11 13.04
CA THR A 267 -14.54 -5.88 12.05
C THR A 267 -15.53 -6.71 11.25
N VAL A 268 -15.47 -6.64 9.92
CA VAL A 268 -16.34 -7.40 9.01
C VAL A 268 -15.50 -8.49 8.35
N ASN A 269 -15.92 -9.75 8.51
CA ASN A 269 -15.26 -10.90 7.90
C ASN A 269 -16.22 -11.60 6.93
N PRO A 270 -16.16 -11.29 5.61
CA PRO A 270 -16.97 -11.95 4.60
C PRO A 270 -16.60 -13.43 4.45
N SER A 271 -17.62 -14.26 4.20
CA SER A 271 -17.49 -15.66 3.83
C SER A 271 -17.84 -15.79 2.36
N LEU A 272 -16.81 -15.96 1.53
CA LEU A 272 -16.98 -16.06 0.09
C LEU A 272 -17.54 -17.44 -0.27
N PRO A 273 -18.57 -17.53 -1.12
CA PRO A 273 -19.14 -18.81 -1.56
C PRO A 273 -18.20 -19.61 -2.47
N VAL A 274 -17.14 -18.98 -2.97
CA VAL A 274 -16.16 -19.55 -3.89
C VAL A 274 -14.76 -19.08 -3.50
N ASN A 275 -13.74 -19.84 -3.88
CA ASN A 275 -12.34 -19.49 -3.64
C ASN A 275 -11.84 -18.65 -4.81
N ILE A 276 -11.42 -17.41 -4.53
CA ILE A 276 -10.85 -16.48 -5.51
C ILE A 276 -9.43 -16.18 -5.09
N SER A 277 -8.47 -16.42 -5.98
CA SER A 277 -7.06 -16.10 -5.76
C SER A 277 -6.53 -15.19 -6.88
N PHE A 278 -5.56 -14.36 -6.51
CA PHE A 278 -4.92 -13.40 -7.40
C PHE A 278 -3.43 -13.73 -7.50
N ASN A 279 -2.92 -13.86 -8.71
CA ASN A 279 -1.50 -14.11 -8.97
C ASN A 279 -0.73 -12.81 -9.29
N LEU A 280 -0.71 -11.89 -8.33
CA LEU A 280 -0.05 -10.59 -8.46
C LEU A 280 1.22 -10.55 -7.60
N GLU A 281 2.31 -11.10 -8.13
CA GLU A 281 3.60 -11.05 -7.44
C GLU A 281 4.20 -9.64 -7.44
N GLY A 282 4.74 -9.22 -6.29
CA GLY A 282 5.46 -7.96 -6.16
C GLY A 282 4.60 -6.69 -6.24
N VAL A 283 3.28 -6.81 -6.24
CA VAL A 283 2.34 -5.68 -6.22
C VAL A 283 1.71 -5.55 -4.84
N GLY A 284 1.78 -4.36 -4.25
CA GLY A 284 1.23 -4.05 -2.93
C GLY A 284 0.49 -2.70 -2.90
N GLY A 285 -0.11 -2.38 -1.76
CA GLY A 285 -0.83 -1.12 -1.56
C GLY A 285 -2.33 -1.20 -1.88
N PRO A 286 -3.11 -0.17 -1.47
CA PRO A 286 -4.56 -0.22 -1.50
C PRO A 286 -5.16 -0.06 -2.90
N SER A 287 -4.41 0.47 -3.85
CA SER A 287 -4.90 0.77 -5.18
C SER A 287 -3.85 0.44 -6.24
N ALA A 288 -4.25 -0.36 -7.21
CA ALA A 288 -3.51 -0.59 -8.44
C ALA A 288 -3.54 0.66 -9.37
N GLY A 289 -3.24 1.83 -8.80
CA GLY A 289 -3.11 3.10 -9.50
C GLY A 289 -4.41 3.86 -9.83
N MET A 290 -5.54 3.57 -9.18
CA MET A 290 -6.81 4.31 -9.33
C MET A 290 -7.30 5.02 -8.06
#